data_AF-A0A1C6EYF9-F1
#
_entry.id   AF-A0A1C6EYF9-F1
#
_cell.length_a   1.000
_cell.length_b   1.000
_cell.length_c   1.000
_cell.angle_alpha   90.00
_cell.angle_beta   90.00
_cell.angle_gamma   90.00
#
_symmetry.space_group_name_H-M   'P 1'
#
loop_
_entity.id
_entity.type
_entity.pdbx_description
1 polymer ?
#
loop_
_entity_poly.entity_id
_entity_poly.type
_entity_poly.pdbx_seq_one_letter_code
_entity_poly.pdbx_strand_id
1 'polypeptide(L)'
;MDIEKLIEKLRTESLYKDKATLEIMDLCMEAADKLERINDFDKSQSAKLLAENGKLRAELEQMKQECPSSLKLGHWIAVDKKKGTGICSVCNRLDSIDSLASFCRYCGACMEQEEEA
;
A
#
# COMPACT_ATOMS: atom_id res chain seq x y z
N MET A 1 51.03 17.24 48.86
CA MET A 1 49.69 16.64 48.78
C MET A 1 49.81 15.27 49.42
N ASP A 2 48.98 14.98 50.43
CA ASP A 2 49.08 13.74 51.20
C ASP A 2 48.66 12.54 50.34
N ILE A 3 49.35 11.40 50.44
CA ILE A 3 49.09 10.22 49.62
C ILE A 3 47.66 9.71 49.86
N GLU A 4 47.21 9.74 51.10
CA GLU A 4 45.85 9.35 51.49
C GLU A 4 44.79 10.23 50.82
N LYS A 5 45.05 11.54 50.72
CA LYS A 5 44.14 12.49 50.03
C LYS A 5 44.08 12.24 48.52
N LEU A 6 45.19 11.81 47.91
CA LEU A 6 45.20 11.44 46.49
C LEU A 6 44.41 10.15 46.24
N ILE A 7 44.59 9.14 47.10
CA ILE A 7 43.86 7.87 47.00
C ILE A 7 42.35 8.11 47.11
N GLU A 8 41.91 8.94 48.07
CA GLU A 8 40.48 9.20 48.27
C GLU A 8 39.86 9.95 47.07
N LYS A 9 40.60 10.89 46.49
CA LYS A 9 40.16 11.62 45.29
C LYS A 9 40.00 10.68 44.09
N LEU A 10 40.97 9.79 43.85
CA LEU A 10 40.91 8.83 42.75
C LEU A 10 39.78 7.81 42.90
N ARG A 11 39.52 7.32 44.13
CA ARG A 11 38.38 6.45 44.42
C ARG A 11 37.06 7.12 44.11
N THR A 12 36.92 8.37 44.56
CA THR A 12 35.73 9.19 44.34
C THR A 12 35.48 9.42 42.84
N GLU A 13 36.52 9.79 42.09
CA GLU A 13 36.43 9.96 40.63
C GLU A 13 36.10 8.64 39.90
N SER A 14 36.65 7.51 40.34
CA SER A 14 36.30 6.18 39.79
C SER A 14 34.83 5.87 40.03
N LEU A 15 34.35 6.02 41.27
CA LEU A 15 32.96 5.75 41.64
C LEU A 15 31.96 6.63 40.87
N TYR A 16 32.27 7.92 40.66
CA TYR A 16 31.42 8.79 39.86
C TYR A 16 31.35 8.38 38.38
N LYS A 17 32.46 7.89 37.80
CA LYS A 17 32.49 7.38 36.42
C LYS A 17 31.69 6.09 36.27
N ASP A 18 31.83 5.18 37.22
CA ASP A 18 31.07 3.92 37.24
C ASP A 18 29.57 4.19 37.37
N LYS A 19 29.19 5.12 38.27
CA LYS A 19 27.81 5.57 38.43
C LYS A 19 27.23 6.16 37.14
N ALA A 20 27.94 7.07 36.48
CA ALA A 20 27.49 7.65 35.22
C ALA A 20 27.34 6.60 34.11
N THR A 21 28.21 5.57 34.11
CA THR A 21 28.15 4.47 33.16
C THR A 21 26.93 3.57 33.40
N LEU A 22 26.58 3.31 34.67
CA LEU A 22 25.38 2.55 35.03
C LEU A 22 24.10 3.29 34.64
N GLU A 23 24.02 4.60 34.90
CA GLU A 23 22.87 5.41 34.49
C GLU A 23 22.67 5.41 32.96
N ILE A 24 23.77 5.42 32.19
CA ILE A 24 23.70 5.28 30.73
C ILE A 24 23.22 3.88 30.33
N MET A 25 23.69 2.82 30.99
CA MET A 25 23.22 1.45 30.72
C MET A 25 21.71 1.31 30.97
N ASP A 26 21.20 1.87 32.07
CA ASP A 26 19.78 1.85 32.40
C ASP A 26 18.96 2.56 31.31
N LEU A 27 19.40 3.74 30.88
CA LEU A 27 18.76 4.48 29.77
C LEU A 27 18.79 3.70 28.46
N CYS A 28 19.90 3.03 28.14
CA CYS A 28 20.03 2.20 26.95
C CYS A 28 19.10 0.99 27.01
N MET A 29 18.92 0.37 28.19
CA MET A 29 18.01 -0.76 28.38
C MET A 29 16.55 -0.32 28.21
N GLU A 30 16.16 0.79 28.83
CA GLU A 30 14.82 1.35 28.62
C GLU A 30 14.55 1.74 27.16
N ALA A 31 15.56 2.27 26.47
CA ALA A 31 15.46 2.60 25.06
C ALA A 31 15.29 1.33 24.21
N ALA A 32 16.05 0.28 24.51
CA ALA A 32 15.93 -1.02 23.82
C ALA A 32 14.53 -1.63 23.99
N ASP A 33 13.98 -1.63 25.21
CA ASP A 33 12.61 -2.12 25.48
C ASP A 33 11.56 -1.32 24.68
N LYS A 34 11.71 0.01 24.60
CA LYS A 34 10.80 0.87 23.82
C LYS A 34 10.91 0.57 22.33
N LEU A 35 12.13 0.39 21.82
CA LEU A 35 12.36 0.05 20.41
C LEU A 35 11.78 -1.33 20.05
N GLU A 36 11.91 -2.32 20.93
CA GLU A 36 11.32 -3.64 20.72
C GLU A 36 9.79 -3.55 20.61
N ARG A 37 9.14 -2.82 21.53
CA ARG A 37 7.68 -2.60 21.48
C ARG A 37 7.22 -1.91 20.20
N ILE A 38 7.96 -0.91 19.73
CA ILE A 38 7.66 -0.22 18.46
C ILE A 38 7.79 -1.20 17.29
N ASN A 39 8.86 -1.97 17.24
CA ASN A 39 9.09 -2.96 16.19
C ASN A 39 7.99 -4.03 16.14
N ASP A 40 7.52 -4.50 17.30
CA ASP A 40 6.43 -5.47 17.37
C ASP A 40 5.09 -4.88 16.93
N PHE A 41 4.83 -3.62 17.30
CA PHE A 41 3.66 -2.88 16.82
C PHE A 41 3.69 -2.71 15.30
N ASP A 42 4.82 -2.30 14.72
CA ASP A 42 4.99 -2.11 13.29
C ASP A 42 4.82 -3.41 12.51
N LYS A 43 5.38 -4.52 13.01
CA LYS A 43 5.15 -5.87 12.43
C LYS A 43 3.67 -6.25 12.46
N SER A 44 2.99 -6.00 13.58
CA SER A 44 1.56 -6.29 13.71
C SER A 44 0.71 -5.45 12.74
N GLN A 45 1.02 -4.16 12.59
CA GLN A 45 0.36 -3.29 11.62
C GLN A 45 0.61 -3.74 10.18
N SER A 46 1.87 -4.04 9.84
CA SER A 46 2.24 -4.49 8.50
C SER A 46 1.48 -5.78 8.12
N ALA A 47 1.39 -6.75 9.03
CA ALA A 47 0.64 -7.98 8.80
C ALA A 47 -0.86 -7.72 8.55
N LYS A 48 -1.48 -6.79 9.27
CA LYS A 48 -2.88 -6.38 9.06
C LYS A 48 -3.08 -5.75 7.69
N LEU A 49 -2.21 -4.81 7.31
CA LEU A 49 -2.28 -4.12 6.00
C LEU A 49 -2.07 -5.09 4.83
N LEU A 50 -1.18 -6.07 4.97
CA LEU A 50 -0.99 -7.11 3.97
C LEU A 50 -2.25 -7.98 3.82
N ALA A 51 -2.87 -8.37 4.93
CA ALA A 51 -4.11 -9.14 4.91
C ALA A 51 -5.27 -8.35 4.27
N GLU A 52 -5.40 -7.07 4.60
CA GLU A 52 -6.41 -6.19 4.02
C GLU A 52 -6.19 -5.95 2.52
N ASN A 53 -4.95 -5.71 2.09
CA ASN A 53 -4.60 -5.63 0.68
C ASN A 53 -4.95 -6.92 -0.08
N GLY A 54 -4.72 -8.08 0.54
CA GLY A 54 -5.10 -9.37 -0.04
C GLY A 54 -6.61 -9.48 -0.27
N LYS A 55 -7.42 -9.05 0.71
CA LYS A 55 -8.89 -9.01 0.59
C LYS A 55 -9.35 -8.06 -0.50
N LEU A 56 -8.86 -6.82 -0.48
CA LEU A 56 -9.23 -5.81 -1.47
C LEU A 56 -8.85 -6.24 -2.89
N ARG A 57 -7.71 -6.91 -3.08
CA ARG A 57 -7.33 -7.48 -4.38
C ARG A 57 -8.29 -8.59 -4.82
N ALA A 58 -8.71 -9.46 -3.91
CA ALA A 58 -9.68 -10.51 -4.21
C ALA A 58 -11.06 -9.92 -4.56
N GLU A 59 -11.52 -8.91 -3.82
CA GLU A 59 -12.77 -8.18 -4.11
C GLU A 59 -12.70 -7.47 -5.47
N LEU A 60 -11.57 -6.85 -5.78
CA LEU A 60 -11.38 -6.18 -7.06
C LEU A 60 -11.35 -7.16 -8.24
N GLU A 61 -10.79 -8.36 -8.03
CA GLU A 61 -10.82 -9.44 -9.03
C GLU A 61 -12.24 -10.00 -9.22
N GLN A 62 -13.00 -10.15 -8.13
CA GLN A 62 -14.41 -10.53 -8.20
C GLN A 62 -15.22 -9.49 -8.98
N MET A 63 -15.06 -8.19 -8.67
CA MET A 63 -15.74 -7.10 -9.38
C MET A 63 -15.35 -7.00 -10.86
N LYS A 64 -14.12 -7.38 -11.23
CA LYS A 64 -13.69 -7.45 -12.63
C LYS A 64 -14.33 -8.61 -13.39
N GLN A 65 -14.43 -9.78 -12.75
CA GLN A 65 -15.07 -10.96 -13.33
C GLN A 65 -16.58 -10.80 -13.40
N GLU A 66 -17.14 -10.07 -12.45
CA GLU A 66 -18.50 -9.55 -12.50
C GLU A 66 -18.58 -8.36 -13.45
N CYS A 67 -18.32 -8.59 -14.75
CA CYS A 67 -19.12 -7.87 -15.73
C CYS A 67 -20.58 -8.20 -15.35
N PRO A 68 -21.41 -7.25 -14.91
CA PRO A 68 -22.73 -7.56 -14.41
C PRO A 68 -23.43 -8.41 -15.46
N SER A 69 -23.83 -9.63 -15.10
CA SER A 69 -24.52 -10.55 -15.99
C SER A 69 -25.84 -9.97 -16.55
N SER A 70 -26.28 -8.85 -15.97
CA SER A 70 -27.41 -8.01 -16.38
C SER A 70 -27.05 -6.87 -17.35
N LEU A 71 -25.77 -6.55 -17.56
CA LEU A 71 -25.33 -5.63 -18.62
C LEU A 71 -25.22 -6.37 -19.95
N LYS A 72 -25.79 -5.76 -20.98
CA LYS A 72 -25.78 -6.33 -22.33
C LYS A 72 -24.35 -6.28 -22.86
N LEU A 73 -23.81 -7.44 -23.23
CA LEU A 73 -22.57 -7.52 -24.00
C LEU A 73 -22.84 -6.94 -25.40
N GLY A 74 -21.94 -6.10 -25.88
CA GLY A 74 -22.03 -5.50 -27.20
C GLY A 74 -20.65 -5.36 -27.83
N HIS A 75 -20.63 -5.09 -29.13
CA HIS A 75 -19.43 -4.70 -29.87
C HIS A 75 -19.67 -3.37 -30.58
N TRP A 76 -18.58 -2.66 -30.90
CA TRP A 76 -18.62 -1.45 -31.71
C TRP A 76 -18.69 -1.78 -33.19
N ILE A 77 -19.70 -1.25 -33.88
CA ILE A 77 -19.79 -1.31 -35.34
C ILE A 77 -19.08 -0.06 -35.88
N ALA A 78 -17.88 -0.23 -36.41
CA ALA A 78 -17.10 0.89 -36.96
C ALA A 78 -17.79 1.50 -38.19
N VAL A 79 -18.03 2.82 -38.16
CA VAL A 79 -18.65 3.56 -39.28
C VAL A 79 -17.61 4.33 -40.08
N ASP A 80 -16.68 5.00 -39.39
CA ASP A 80 -15.58 5.74 -40.02
C ASP A 80 -14.28 5.48 -39.24
N LYS A 81 -13.44 4.60 -39.81
CA LYS A 81 -12.15 4.23 -39.21
C LYS A 81 -11.18 5.41 -39.09
N LYS A 82 -11.35 6.48 -39.88
CA LYS A 82 -10.44 7.64 -39.86
C LYS A 82 -10.79 8.65 -38.77
N LYS A 83 -12.06 8.71 -38.36
CA LYS A 83 -12.55 9.60 -37.31
C LYS A 83 -12.72 8.93 -35.95
N GLY A 84 -12.56 7.60 -35.89
CA GLY A 84 -12.77 6.83 -34.68
C GLY A 84 -14.23 6.86 -34.22
N THR A 85 -15.20 6.76 -35.13
CA THR A 85 -16.63 6.77 -34.78
C THR A 85 -17.28 5.41 -35.04
N GLY A 86 -18.14 4.98 -34.13
CA GLY A 86 -18.83 3.70 -34.20
C GLY A 86 -20.20 3.70 -33.56
N ILE A 87 -20.99 2.70 -33.93
CA ILE A 87 -22.34 2.51 -33.43
C ILE A 87 -22.31 1.39 -32.40
N CYS A 88 -22.90 1.63 -31.24
CA CYS A 88 -23.11 0.57 -30.25
C CYS A 88 -24.15 -0.43 -30.76
N SER A 89 -23.80 -1.71 -30.85
CA SER A 89 -24.72 -2.79 -31.29
C SER A 89 -25.94 -3.01 -30.37
N VAL A 90 -25.90 -2.49 -29.14
CA VAL A 90 -26.99 -2.66 -28.16
C VAL A 90 -28.03 -1.54 -28.25
N CYS A 91 -27.59 -0.28 -28.32
CA CYS A 91 -28.49 0.88 -28.30
C CYS A 91 -28.54 1.65 -29.62
N ASN A 92 -27.76 1.22 -30.62
CA ASN A 92 -27.66 1.79 -31.96
C ASN A 92 -27.32 3.29 -32.00
N ARG A 93 -26.70 3.83 -30.94
CA ARG A 93 -26.22 5.21 -30.90
C ARG A 93 -24.80 5.29 -31.44
N LEU A 94 -24.57 6.32 -32.25
CA LEU A 94 -23.25 6.72 -32.72
C LEU A 94 -22.48 7.36 -31.57
N ASP A 95 -21.24 6.92 -31.38
CA ASP A 95 -20.30 7.49 -30.43
C ASP A 95 -18.91 7.58 -31.05
N SER A 96 -18.05 8.40 -30.45
CA SER A 96 -16.62 8.37 -30.73
C SER A 96 -16.01 7.18 -29.98
N ILE A 97 -15.54 6.18 -30.72
CA ILE A 97 -14.82 5.02 -30.19
C ILE A 97 -13.42 5.48 -29.78
N ASP A 98 -13.20 5.63 -28.47
CA ASP A 98 -11.86 5.54 -27.91
C ASP A 98 -11.43 4.07 -27.97
N SER A 99 -10.22 3.77 -28.45
CA SER A 99 -9.69 2.40 -28.50
C SER A 99 -9.62 1.73 -27.13
N LEU A 100 -9.69 2.51 -26.05
CA LEU A 100 -9.73 2.02 -24.66
C LEU A 100 -11.17 1.92 -24.09
N ALA A 101 -12.21 2.27 -24.86
CA ALA A 101 -13.58 2.31 -24.37
C ALA A 101 -14.14 0.90 -24.11
N SER A 102 -14.15 0.50 -22.84
CA SER A 102 -14.67 -0.80 -22.38
C SER A 102 -16.20 -0.81 -22.22
N PHE A 103 -16.86 0.35 -22.28
CA PHE A 103 -18.31 0.47 -22.09
C PHE A 103 -18.93 1.51 -23.04
N CYS A 104 -20.16 1.28 -23.48
CA CYS A 104 -20.95 2.29 -24.20
C CYS A 104 -21.43 3.39 -23.23
N ARG A 105 -21.07 4.65 -23.52
CA ARG A 105 -21.46 5.81 -22.69
C ARG A 105 -22.97 5.99 -22.54
N TYR A 106 -23.76 5.55 -23.52
CA TYR A 106 -25.21 5.81 -23.55
C TYR A 106 -26.05 4.73 -22.87
N CYS A 107 -25.66 3.47 -22.98
CA CYS A 107 -26.48 2.36 -22.47
C CYS A 107 -25.76 1.48 -21.45
N GLY A 108 -24.48 1.75 -21.17
CA GLY A 108 -23.68 0.97 -20.21
C GLY A 108 -23.32 -0.43 -20.70
N ALA A 109 -23.63 -0.79 -21.95
CA ALA A 109 -23.23 -2.07 -22.53
C ALA A 109 -21.71 -2.27 -22.41
N CYS A 110 -21.29 -3.44 -21.96
CA CYS A 110 -19.88 -3.81 -21.91
C CYS A 110 -19.42 -4.15 -23.32
N MET A 111 -18.36 -3.49 -23.77
CA MET A 111 -17.88 -3.62 -25.15
C MET A 111 -16.81 -4.70 -25.21
N GLU A 112 -16.99 -5.69 -26.08
CA GLU A 112 -15.96 -6.68 -26.40
C GLU A 112 -14.70 -5.94 -26.87
N GLN A 113 -13.59 -6.17 -26.18
CA GLN A 113 -12.28 -5.68 -26.59
C GLN A 113 -11.71 -6.70 -27.57
N GLU A 114 -11.30 -6.28 -28.77
CA GLU A 114 -10.49 -7.15 -29.64
C GLU A 114 -9.17 -7.39 -28.91
N GLU A 115 -8.96 -8.61 -28.39
CA GLU A 115 -7.66 -9.05 -27.89
C GLU A 115 -6.66 -8.99 -29.04
N GLU A 116 -5.68 -8.09 -28.96
CA GLU A 116 -4.52 -8.09 -29.87
C GLU A 116 -3.77 -9.41 -29.70
N ALA A 117 -3.99 -10.34 -30.64
CA ALA A 117 -3.25 -11.60 -30.78
C ALA A 117 -1.91 -11.41 -31.51
#